data_AF-A0AAJ1JGA1-F1
#
_entry.id   AF-A0AAJ1JGA1-F1
#
_cell.length_a   1.000
_cell.length_b   1.000
_cell.length_c   1.000
_cell.angle_alpha   90.00
_cell.angle_beta   90.00
_cell.angle_gamma   90.00
#
_symmetry.space_group_name_H-M   'P 1'
#
loop_
_entity.id
_entity.type
_entity.pdbx_description
1 polymer ?
#
loop_
_entity_poly.entity_id
_entity_poly.type
_entity_poly.pdbx_seq_one_letter_code
_entity_poly.pdbx_strand_id
1 'polypeptide(L)'
;NSNGFGISTYAFDKNGKFQGKKKILTEDDIADMLYPVGIVVWFAQNKNPNNLFPGTSWKYIGENRTVRLAAANGSNVLSTGGNDTKWLSVNQIPKHSHSFSANTSNAGGHNHSRGDMNITGYLPSVIQHGDDVFGGAFARNGQNKPAVDYTDHWKELTTFDASRTWTGHTSWGGEHIHNVSGTTSEIGKGEGFDVTNSYVMLMGWYRIS
;
A
#
# COMPACT_ATOMS: atom_id res chain seq x y z
N ASN A 1 -58.13 -24.74 -47.87
CA ASN A 1 -57.23 -24.96 -49.04
C ASN A 1 -55.88 -24.31 -48.80
N SER A 2 -55.02 -24.94 -48.00
CA SER A 2 -53.59 -24.62 -47.96
C SER A 2 -52.87 -25.66 -48.81
N ASN A 3 -52.56 -25.30 -50.05
CA ASN A 3 -51.63 -26.07 -50.88
C ASN A 3 -50.23 -25.92 -50.26
N GLY A 4 -49.88 -26.81 -49.33
CA GLY A 4 -48.54 -26.90 -48.79
C GLY A 4 -47.58 -27.35 -49.89
N PHE A 5 -46.60 -26.52 -50.22
CA PHE A 5 -45.49 -26.93 -51.08
C PHE A 5 -44.64 -27.95 -50.31
N GLY A 6 -44.42 -29.13 -50.90
CA GLY A 6 -43.50 -30.14 -50.39
C GLY A 6 -42.28 -30.25 -51.30
N ILE A 7 -41.08 -30.06 -50.76
CA ILE A 7 -39.83 -30.30 -51.49
C ILE A 7 -39.46 -31.77 -51.32
N SER A 8 -39.43 -32.52 -52.42
CA SER A 8 -38.96 -33.90 -52.44
C SER A 8 -37.56 -33.96 -53.03
N THR A 9 -36.59 -34.42 -52.27
CA THR A 9 -35.21 -34.66 -52.75
C THR A 9 -35.09 -36.11 -53.18
N TYR A 10 -34.63 -36.34 -54.42
CA TYR A 10 -34.45 -37.68 -54.98
C TYR A 10 -32.96 -37.98 -55.11
N ALA A 11 -32.51 -39.11 -54.56
CA ALA A 11 -31.17 -39.63 -54.79
C ALA A 11 -31.22 -40.69 -55.91
N PHE A 12 -30.50 -40.43 -57.00
CA PHE A 12 -30.34 -41.35 -58.13
C PHE A 12 -28.90 -41.88 -58.14
N ASP A 13 -28.72 -43.15 -58.52
CA ASP A 13 -27.39 -43.68 -58.78
C ASP A 13 -26.82 -43.14 -60.11
N LYS A 14 -25.56 -43.47 -60.41
CA LYS A 14 -24.86 -43.06 -61.64
C LYS A 14 -25.55 -43.49 -62.94
N ASN A 15 -26.53 -44.38 -62.86
CA ASN A 15 -27.31 -44.89 -63.98
C ASN A 15 -28.75 -44.33 -63.98
N GLY A 16 -29.06 -43.36 -63.12
CA GLY A 16 -30.38 -42.74 -63.03
C GLY A 16 -31.42 -43.60 -62.32
N LYS A 17 -31.04 -44.69 -61.65
CA LYS A 17 -31.97 -45.55 -60.93
C LYS A 17 -32.14 -45.06 -59.49
N PHE A 18 -33.39 -44.95 -59.04
CA PHE A 18 -33.74 -44.57 -57.67
C PHE A 18 -33.35 -45.70 -56.72
N GLN A 19 -32.46 -45.43 -55.75
CA GLN A 19 -31.97 -46.40 -54.76
C GLN A 19 -32.32 -46.01 -53.31
N GLY A 20 -33.00 -44.87 -53.11
CA GLY A 20 -33.28 -44.31 -51.79
C GLY A 20 -34.61 -44.77 -51.18
N LYS A 21 -34.78 -44.56 -49.86
CA LYS A 21 -36.12 -44.52 -49.24
C LYS A 21 -36.69 -43.12 -49.47
N LYS A 22 -37.92 -43.00 -49.99
CA LYS A 22 -38.62 -41.71 -50.11
C LYS A 22 -38.78 -41.11 -48.70
N LYS A 23 -38.04 -40.04 -48.40
CA LYS A 23 -38.25 -39.22 -47.19
C LYS A 23 -38.68 -37.84 -47.64
N ILE A 24 -39.88 -37.42 -47.24
CA ILE A 24 -40.29 -36.02 -47.37
C ILE A 24 -39.54 -35.29 -46.26
N LEU A 25 -38.68 -34.35 -46.64
CA LEU A 25 -37.97 -33.54 -45.66
C LEU A 25 -38.95 -32.51 -45.09
N THR A 26 -39.06 -32.44 -43.77
CA THR A 26 -39.81 -31.39 -43.08
C THR A 26 -38.90 -30.20 -42.77
N GLU A 27 -39.48 -29.10 -42.30
CA GLU A 27 -38.71 -27.96 -41.78
C GLU A 27 -37.78 -28.40 -40.62
N ASP A 28 -38.24 -29.34 -39.79
CA ASP A 28 -37.44 -29.93 -38.71
C ASP A 28 -36.22 -30.70 -39.25
N ASP A 29 -36.38 -31.47 -40.33
CA ASP A 29 -35.27 -32.20 -40.95
C ASP A 29 -34.18 -31.25 -41.47
N ILE A 30 -34.58 -30.06 -41.96
CA ILE A 30 -33.64 -29.04 -42.44
C ILE A 30 -32.96 -28.34 -41.26
N ALA A 31 -33.70 -28.04 -40.20
CA ALA A 31 -33.16 -27.45 -38.98
C ALA A 31 -32.14 -28.38 -38.29
N ASP A 32 -32.40 -29.70 -38.26
CA ASP A 32 -31.48 -30.71 -37.74
C ASP A 32 -30.19 -30.83 -38.55
N MET A 33 -30.29 -30.71 -39.87
CA MET A 33 -29.13 -30.78 -40.75
C MET A 33 -28.24 -29.52 -40.64
N LEU A 34 -28.84 -28.34 -40.52
CA LEU A 34 -28.09 -27.08 -40.47
C LEU A 34 -27.62 -26.73 -39.04
N TYR A 35 -28.42 -27.09 -38.04
CA TYR A 35 -28.20 -26.76 -36.64
C TYR A 35 -28.30 -28.00 -35.74
N PRO A 36 -27.33 -28.93 -35.79
CA PRO A 36 -27.35 -30.12 -34.95
C PRO A 36 -27.35 -29.79 -33.45
N VAL A 37 -27.89 -30.68 -32.61
CA VAL A 37 -27.85 -30.53 -31.14
C VAL A 37 -26.40 -30.34 -30.67
N GLY A 38 -26.17 -29.34 -29.82
CA GLY A 38 -24.85 -28.95 -29.34
C GLY A 38 -24.14 -27.89 -30.20
N ILE A 39 -24.64 -27.55 -31.39
CA ILE A 39 -24.08 -26.43 -32.17
C ILE A 39 -24.26 -25.10 -31.42
N VAL A 40 -23.29 -24.21 -31.57
CA VAL A 40 -23.36 -22.83 -31.08
C VAL A 40 -23.59 -21.88 -32.24
N VAL A 41 -24.54 -20.97 -32.08
CA VAL A 41 -24.81 -19.88 -33.02
C VAL A 41 -24.65 -18.53 -32.31
N TRP A 42 -24.28 -17.51 -33.09
CA TRP A 42 -24.01 -16.16 -32.59
C TRP A 42 -24.83 -15.14 -33.34
N PHE A 43 -25.47 -14.22 -32.61
CA PHE A 43 -26.23 -13.12 -33.19
C PHE A 43 -25.61 -11.78 -32.81
N ALA A 44 -25.36 -10.92 -33.80
CA ALA A 44 -24.99 -9.52 -33.61
C ALA A 44 -26.18 -8.61 -33.26
N GLN A 45 -27.34 -9.22 -32.99
CA GLN A 45 -28.59 -8.56 -32.64
C GLN A 45 -29.23 -9.31 -31.49
N ASN A 46 -30.11 -8.63 -30.74
CA ASN A 46 -30.92 -9.27 -29.71
C ASN A 46 -31.99 -10.18 -30.35
N LYS A 47 -31.58 -11.41 -30.67
CA LYS A 47 -32.42 -12.45 -31.26
C LYS A 47 -32.37 -13.70 -30.39
N ASN A 48 -33.55 -14.27 -30.15
CA ASN A 48 -33.69 -15.54 -29.46
C ASN A 48 -33.99 -16.64 -30.50
N PRO A 49 -33.07 -17.61 -30.70
CA PRO A 49 -33.27 -18.67 -31.70
C PRO A 49 -34.48 -19.55 -31.41
N ASN A 50 -34.97 -19.63 -30.16
CA ASN A 50 -36.23 -20.31 -29.84
C ASN A 50 -37.45 -19.68 -30.55
N ASN A 51 -37.36 -18.42 -30.98
CA ASN A 51 -38.41 -17.74 -31.76
C ASN A 51 -38.14 -17.79 -33.28
N LEU A 52 -36.92 -18.13 -33.69
CA LEU A 52 -36.51 -18.14 -35.10
C LEU A 52 -36.59 -19.52 -35.73
N PHE A 53 -36.39 -20.57 -34.93
CA PHE A 53 -36.33 -21.95 -35.38
C PHE A 53 -37.38 -22.78 -34.63
N PRO A 54 -38.65 -22.79 -35.09
CA PRO A 54 -39.68 -23.66 -34.54
C PRO A 54 -39.21 -25.13 -34.50
N GLY A 55 -39.69 -25.90 -33.53
CA GLY A 55 -39.29 -27.31 -33.36
C GLY A 55 -37.93 -27.51 -32.67
N THR A 56 -37.16 -26.46 -32.43
CA THR A 56 -35.85 -26.53 -31.75
C THR A 56 -35.87 -25.83 -30.40
N SER A 57 -34.96 -26.20 -29.50
CA SER A 57 -34.74 -25.52 -28.22
C SER A 57 -33.28 -25.14 -28.04
N TRP A 58 -33.06 -23.94 -27.50
CA TRP A 58 -31.75 -23.31 -27.37
C TRP A 58 -31.56 -22.72 -25.99
N LYS A 59 -30.33 -22.82 -25.49
CA LYS A 59 -29.94 -22.25 -24.20
C LYS A 59 -28.85 -21.21 -24.39
N TYR A 60 -28.95 -20.12 -23.64
CA TYR A 60 -27.98 -19.03 -23.68
C TYR A 60 -26.66 -19.46 -23.04
N ILE A 61 -25.53 -19.09 -23.64
CA ILE A 61 -24.20 -19.51 -23.16
C ILE A 61 -23.73 -18.72 -21.92
N GLY A 62 -24.36 -17.57 -21.65
CA GLY A 62 -24.03 -16.66 -20.55
C GLY A 62 -23.47 -15.31 -21.02
N GLU A 63 -23.41 -14.36 -20.08
CA GLU A 63 -23.04 -12.95 -20.33
C GLU A 63 -21.59 -12.65 -19.93
N ASN A 64 -20.98 -11.67 -20.60
CA ASN A 64 -19.64 -11.15 -20.34
C ASN A 64 -18.56 -12.24 -20.32
N ARG A 65 -18.51 -13.06 -21.39
CA ARG A 65 -17.58 -14.20 -21.49
C ARG A 65 -16.86 -14.23 -22.82
N THR A 66 -15.62 -14.70 -22.78
CA THR A 66 -14.87 -15.10 -23.97
C THR A 66 -14.86 -16.63 -24.07
N VAL A 67 -15.03 -17.18 -25.26
CA VAL A 67 -15.04 -18.63 -25.49
C VAL A 67 -13.62 -19.17 -25.63
N ARG A 68 -13.37 -20.32 -25.00
CA ARG A 68 -12.13 -21.09 -25.11
C ARG A 68 -12.43 -22.49 -25.64
N LEU A 69 -11.42 -23.11 -26.25
CA LEU A 69 -11.53 -24.50 -26.70
C LEU A 69 -11.56 -25.44 -25.49
N ALA A 70 -12.53 -26.36 -25.49
CA ALA A 70 -12.58 -27.46 -24.54
C ALA A 70 -11.47 -28.49 -24.82
N ALA A 71 -11.20 -29.36 -23.85
CA ALA A 71 -10.35 -30.52 -24.03
C ALA A 71 -10.92 -31.43 -25.12
N ALA A 72 -10.04 -32.09 -25.89
CA ALA A 72 -10.44 -32.93 -27.03
C ALA A 72 -11.36 -34.10 -26.63
N ASN A 73 -11.31 -34.55 -25.37
CA ASN A 73 -12.17 -35.59 -24.83
C ASN A 73 -13.54 -35.07 -24.31
N GLY A 74 -13.79 -33.76 -24.40
CA GLY A 74 -15.05 -33.14 -24.00
C GLY A 74 -15.26 -32.96 -22.50
N SER A 75 -14.27 -33.30 -21.64
CA SER A 75 -14.47 -33.36 -20.18
C SER A 75 -14.84 -32.03 -19.51
N ASN A 76 -14.51 -30.91 -20.14
CA ASN A 76 -14.74 -29.56 -19.62
C ASN A 76 -15.62 -28.71 -20.56
N VAL A 77 -16.38 -29.33 -21.46
CA VAL A 77 -17.38 -28.64 -22.30
C VAL A 77 -18.38 -27.90 -21.41
N LEU A 78 -18.70 -26.65 -21.77
CA LEU A 78 -19.56 -25.73 -21.01
C LEU A 78 -19.07 -25.37 -19.60
N SER A 79 -17.85 -25.75 -19.21
CA SER A 79 -17.23 -25.24 -17.98
C SER A 79 -17.00 -23.73 -18.07
N THR A 80 -17.03 -23.06 -16.92
CA THR A 80 -16.99 -21.59 -16.85
C THR A 80 -16.00 -21.14 -15.79
N GLY A 81 -15.40 -19.98 -15.97
CA GLY A 81 -14.44 -19.41 -15.03
C GLY A 81 -13.87 -18.08 -15.51
N GLY A 82 -12.95 -17.53 -14.74
CA GLY A 82 -12.38 -16.19 -14.96
C GLY A 82 -13.03 -15.11 -14.11
N ASN A 83 -12.44 -13.91 -14.13
CA ASN A 83 -12.97 -12.71 -13.50
C ASN A 83 -12.35 -11.51 -14.24
N ASP A 84 -13.18 -10.50 -14.52
CA ASP A 84 -12.78 -9.25 -15.15
C ASP A 84 -11.97 -8.34 -14.21
N THR A 85 -12.06 -8.55 -12.89
CA THR A 85 -11.32 -7.75 -11.93
C THR A 85 -10.54 -8.63 -10.96
N LYS A 86 -9.29 -8.24 -10.65
CA LYS A 86 -8.40 -9.00 -9.77
C LYS A 86 -7.77 -8.14 -8.67
N TRP A 87 -7.73 -8.70 -7.46
CA TRP A 87 -7.07 -8.14 -6.29
C TRP A 87 -5.75 -8.89 -6.10
N LEU A 88 -4.70 -8.14 -5.79
CA LEU A 88 -3.43 -8.73 -5.38
C LEU A 88 -3.53 -9.12 -3.91
N SER A 89 -3.29 -10.40 -3.63
CA SER A 89 -3.01 -10.89 -2.28
C SER A 89 -1.51 -10.85 -2.00
N VAL A 90 -1.14 -10.94 -0.72
CA VAL A 90 0.28 -10.99 -0.30
C VAL A 90 1.05 -12.10 -1.02
N ASN A 91 0.44 -13.26 -1.25
CA ASN A 91 1.06 -14.39 -1.96
C ASN A 91 1.33 -14.11 -3.45
N GLN A 92 0.73 -13.07 -4.02
CA GLN A 92 0.89 -12.68 -5.42
C GLN A 92 1.90 -11.55 -5.61
N ILE A 93 2.48 -11.03 -4.52
CA ILE A 93 3.49 -9.97 -4.55
C ILE A 93 4.87 -10.64 -4.47
N PRO A 94 5.79 -10.36 -5.42
CA PRO A 94 7.16 -10.85 -5.32
C PRO A 94 7.85 -10.41 -4.02
N LYS A 95 8.71 -11.28 -3.50
CA LYS A 95 9.53 -10.95 -2.33
C LYS A 95 10.36 -9.70 -2.64
N HIS A 96 10.26 -8.71 -1.77
CA HIS A 96 11.03 -7.47 -1.82
C HIS A 96 11.44 -7.08 -0.39
N SER A 97 12.39 -6.16 -0.27
CA SER A 97 12.86 -5.66 1.01
C SER A 97 12.93 -4.14 0.97
N HIS A 98 12.62 -3.51 2.09
CA HIS A 98 12.84 -2.09 2.31
C HIS A 98 14.05 -1.92 3.21
N SER A 99 14.95 -1.01 2.85
CA SER A 99 16.08 -0.62 3.70
C SER A 99 15.87 0.80 4.18
N PHE A 100 16.06 1.02 5.49
CA PHE A 100 16.04 2.34 6.10
C PHE A 100 17.25 2.50 7.01
N SER A 101 17.84 3.69 7.01
CA SER A 101 18.89 4.07 7.95
C SER A 101 18.71 5.54 8.30
N ALA A 102 18.72 5.85 9.61
CA ALA A 102 18.70 7.21 10.11
C ALA A 102 19.53 7.33 11.38
N ASN A 103 20.25 8.44 11.49
CA ASN A 103 21.02 8.83 12.65
C ASN A 103 20.71 10.29 12.98
N THR A 104 20.71 10.64 14.26
CA THR A 104 20.76 12.06 14.69
C THR A 104 22.20 12.51 14.85
N SER A 105 22.47 13.80 14.61
CA SER A 105 23.79 14.36 14.85
C SER A 105 24.09 14.40 16.35
N ASN A 106 25.34 14.11 16.69
CA ASN A 106 25.88 14.15 18.05
C ASN A 106 26.06 15.61 18.48
N ALA A 107 25.02 16.21 19.07
CA ALA A 107 25.00 17.63 19.45
C ALA A 107 24.26 17.89 20.77
N GLY A 108 24.14 16.87 21.62
CA GLY A 108 23.34 16.94 22.84
C GLY A 108 24.15 17.34 24.08
N GLY A 109 25.47 17.13 24.06
CA GLY A 109 26.32 17.38 25.21
C GLY A 109 26.75 18.84 25.33
N HIS A 110 26.43 19.49 26.45
CA HIS A 110 27.06 20.77 26.80
C HIS A 110 27.21 20.96 28.31
N ASN A 111 28.13 21.85 28.69
CA ASN A 111 28.30 22.36 30.03
C ASN A 111 28.45 23.89 29.99
N HIS A 112 28.30 24.54 31.13
CA HIS A 112 28.51 25.98 31.26
C HIS A 112 29.79 26.24 32.05
N SER A 113 30.58 27.22 31.61
CA SER A 113 31.62 27.79 32.44
C SER A 113 31.04 28.92 33.30
N ARG A 114 31.87 29.51 34.16
CA ARG A 114 31.51 30.74 34.88
C ARG A 114 31.15 31.93 33.98
N GLY A 115 31.50 31.87 32.69
CA GLY A 115 31.39 33.00 31.77
C GLY A 115 32.05 34.25 32.35
N ASP A 116 31.44 35.41 32.08
CA ASP A 116 31.87 36.71 32.63
C ASP A 116 31.23 37.02 34.00
N MET A 117 30.42 36.11 34.55
CA MET A 117 29.79 36.30 35.84
C MET A 117 30.81 36.09 36.97
N ASN A 118 30.96 37.09 37.84
CA ASN A 118 31.78 37.00 39.04
C ASN A 118 30.92 37.21 40.28
N ILE A 119 31.04 36.31 41.26
CA ILE A 119 30.38 36.45 42.56
C ILE A 119 31.38 37.12 43.49
N THR A 120 31.07 38.34 43.92
CA THR A 120 31.88 39.12 44.85
C THR A 120 31.10 39.44 46.11
N GLY A 121 31.80 39.56 47.23
CA GLY A 121 31.21 39.96 48.51
C GLY A 121 32.27 40.47 49.47
N TYR A 122 31.86 40.89 50.66
CA TYR A 122 32.79 41.27 51.72
C TYR A 122 32.25 40.89 53.09
N LEU A 123 33.17 40.62 54.01
CA LEU A 123 32.90 40.45 55.43
C LEU A 123 33.45 41.69 56.17
N PRO A 124 32.59 42.50 56.82
CA PRO A 124 33.01 43.75 57.44
C PRO A 124 33.71 43.58 58.81
N SER A 125 33.68 42.38 59.40
CA SER A 125 34.10 42.16 60.78
C SER A 125 34.82 40.82 60.95
N VAL A 126 35.96 40.66 60.28
CA VAL A 126 36.91 39.60 60.64
C VAL A 126 37.88 40.20 61.65
N ILE A 127 37.83 39.75 62.91
CA ILE A 127 38.73 40.19 63.98
C ILE A 127 40.13 39.69 63.64
N GLN A 128 41.10 40.60 63.58
CA GLN A 128 42.48 40.24 63.26
C GLN A 128 43.20 39.71 64.50
N HIS A 129 43.73 38.50 64.40
CA HIS A 129 44.60 37.92 65.43
C HIS A 129 45.98 37.62 64.83
N GLY A 130 46.84 38.63 64.75
CA GLY A 130 48.19 38.51 64.19
C GLY A 130 48.21 38.52 62.65
N ASP A 131 49.05 37.68 62.05
CA ASP A 131 49.24 37.58 60.60
C ASP A 131 48.23 36.61 59.97
N ASP A 132 46.96 37.04 59.88
CA ASP A 132 45.91 36.24 59.25
C ASP A 132 46.29 35.88 57.79
N VAL A 133 46.34 34.59 57.49
CA VAL A 133 46.61 34.09 56.13
C VAL A 133 45.29 33.84 55.41
N PHE A 134 45.00 34.63 54.38
CA PHE A 134 43.86 34.40 53.49
C PHE A 134 44.31 33.65 52.24
N GLY A 135 43.48 32.69 51.81
CA GLY A 135 43.72 31.88 50.64
C GLY A 135 42.46 31.71 49.81
N GLY A 136 42.67 31.34 48.55
CA GLY A 136 41.58 31.06 47.64
C GLY A 136 40.81 32.32 47.19
N ALA A 137 39.48 32.24 47.17
CA ALA A 137 38.61 33.34 46.78
C ALA A 137 38.63 34.52 47.77
N PHE A 138 39.17 34.36 48.98
CA PHE A 138 39.22 35.41 49.99
C PHE A 138 40.54 36.18 49.98
N ALA A 139 40.47 37.50 50.12
CA ALA A 139 41.63 38.38 50.27
C ALA A 139 41.26 39.63 51.07
N ARG A 140 42.27 40.30 51.61
CA ARG A 140 42.10 41.61 52.22
C ARG A 140 42.18 42.69 51.15
N ASN A 141 41.16 43.53 51.09
CA ASN A 141 41.13 44.68 50.20
C ASN A 141 41.36 45.93 51.04
N GLY A 142 42.34 46.76 50.65
CA GLY A 142 42.82 47.95 51.36
C GLY A 142 41.79 49.05 51.67
N GLN A 143 40.50 48.76 51.50
CA GLN A 143 39.37 49.61 51.80
C GLN A 143 38.97 49.51 53.28
N ASN A 144 38.79 50.66 53.93
CA ASN A 144 38.37 50.78 55.32
C ASN A 144 36.90 50.38 55.52
N LYS A 145 36.56 49.72 56.63
CA LYS A 145 35.17 49.32 56.95
C LYS A 145 34.28 50.50 57.37
N PRO A 146 32.94 50.40 57.25
CA PRO A 146 32.00 51.26 57.98
C PRO A 146 32.15 51.06 59.50
N ALA A 147 32.27 52.13 60.27
CA ALA A 147 32.61 52.09 61.70
C ALA A 147 31.58 51.29 62.54
N VAL A 148 32.08 50.47 63.48
CA VAL A 148 31.31 49.92 64.60
C VAL A 148 32.14 50.13 65.87
N ASP A 149 31.50 50.70 66.90
CA ASP A 149 32.13 51.42 68.03
C ASP A 149 32.84 50.55 69.10
N TYR A 150 33.34 49.36 68.77
CA TYR A 150 34.01 48.49 69.75
C TYR A 150 35.43 48.07 69.32
N THR A 151 36.39 48.75 69.96
CA THR A 151 37.75 48.44 70.44
C THR A 151 38.68 47.36 69.86
N ASP A 152 38.41 46.68 68.74
CA ASP A 152 39.43 45.83 68.11
C ASP A 152 39.93 46.37 66.76
N HIS A 153 41.25 46.44 66.66
CA HIS A 153 42.09 47.12 65.68
C HIS A 153 41.51 47.27 64.26
N TRP A 154 41.47 48.52 63.80
CA TRP A 154 41.04 48.99 62.48
C TRP A 154 41.82 48.37 61.32
N LYS A 155 41.29 47.32 60.67
CA LYS A 155 41.88 46.85 59.42
C LYS A 155 40.85 46.30 58.44
N GLU A 156 40.87 46.89 57.24
CA GLU A 156 40.54 46.41 55.90
C GLU A 156 39.53 45.26 55.73
N LEU A 157 38.59 45.45 54.80
CA LEU A 157 37.55 44.47 54.44
C LEU A 157 38.17 43.16 53.95
N THR A 158 37.66 42.04 54.46
CA THR A 158 37.90 40.74 53.81
C THR A 158 36.93 40.62 52.66
N THR A 159 37.44 40.68 51.44
CA THR A 159 36.67 40.49 50.21
C THR A 159 36.66 39.04 49.79
N PHE A 160 35.52 38.62 49.28
CA PHE A 160 35.33 37.40 48.51
C PHE A 160 35.28 37.77 47.03
N ASP A 161 36.10 37.12 46.23
CA ASP A 161 36.07 37.17 44.77
C ASP A 161 36.25 35.75 44.24
N ALA A 162 35.13 35.15 43.83
CA ALA A 162 35.10 33.77 43.37
C ALA A 162 36.06 33.51 42.19
N SER A 163 36.20 34.48 41.29
CA SER A 163 37.02 34.34 40.07
C SER A 163 38.50 34.11 40.35
N ARG A 164 38.99 34.47 41.54
CA ARG A 164 40.39 34.27 41.95
C ARG A 164 40.80 32.81 42.05
N THR A 165 39.85 31.91 42.25
CA THR A 165 40.13 30.46 42.31
C THR A 165 39.17 29.58 41.55
N TRP A 166 37.95 30.03 41.29
CA TRP A 166 37.01 29.21 40.56
C TRP A 166 37.31 29.23 39.05
N THR A 167 37.72 28.08 38.53
CA THR A 167 38.05 27.84 37.11
C THR A 167 37.22 26.69 36.51
N GLY A 168 36.15 26.29 37.18
CA GLY A 168 35.37 25.10 36.84
C GLY A 168 34.29 25.31 35.79
N HIS A 169 33.76 24.19 35.31
CA HIS A 169 32.53 24.12 34.53
C HIS A 169 31.46 23.37 35.33
N THR A 170 30.20 23.53 34.96
CA THR A 170 29.12 22.65 35.45
C THR A 170 29.38 21.20 35.02
N SER A 171 28.65 20.26 35.62
CA SER A 171 28.67 18.87 35.19
C SER A 171 28.31 18.73 33.71
N TRP A 172 28.93 17.75 33.05
CA TRP A 172 28.71 17.42 31.65
C TRP A 172 28.04 16.06 31.54
N GLY A 173 26.91 16.01 30.85
CA GLY A 173 26.08 14.80 30.70
C GLY A 173 26.52 13.85 29.59
N GLY A 174 27.61 14.17 28.89
CA GLY A 174 28.02 13.41 27.71
C GLY A 174 27.27 13.81 26.45
N GLU A 175 27.82 13.40 25.32
CA GLU A 175 27.08 13.41 24.07
C GLU A 175 26.04 12.29 24.07
N HIS A 176 24.88 12.56 23.48
CA HIS A 176 23.81 11.58 23.35
C HIS A 176 23.16 11.64 21.98
N ILE A 177 22.54 10.53 21.61
CA ILE A 177 21.78 10.38 20.37
C ILE A 177 20.28 10.35 20.70
N HIS A 178 19.47 10.85 19.78
CA HIS A 178 18.02 10.71 19.85
C HIS A 178 17.55 9.53 19.01
N ASN A 179 16.48 8.89 19.49
CA ASN A 179 15.76 7.89 18.72
C ASN A 179 15.09 8.56 17.52
N VAL A 180 15.29 8.00 16.32
CA VAL A 180 14.58 8.41 15.10
C VAL A 180 13.45 7.42 14.86
N SER A 181 12.22 7.92 14.78
CA SER A 181 11.05 7.12 14.42
C SER A 181 10.16 7.91 13.46
N GLY A 182 9.43 7.17 12.64
CA GLY A 182 8.50 7.73 11.66
C GLY A 182 7.75 6.62 10.94
N THR A 183 6.70 6.98 10.25
CA THR A 183 5.93 6.08 9.38
C THR A 183 6.03 6.59 7.94
N THR A 184 6.08 5.66 6.99
CA THR A 184 5.89 6.00 5.58
C THR A 184 4.39 6.05 5.29
N SER A 185 3.98 6.89 4.35
CA SER A 185 2.61 6.85 3.83
C SER A 185 2.31 5.49 3.22
N GLU A 186 1.04 5.09 3.29
CA GLU A 186 0.55 3.93 2.57
C GLU A 186 0.55 4.23 1.06
N ILE A 187 1.09 3.30 0.27
CA ILE A 187 1.10 3.39 -1.19
C ILE A 187 0.34 2.18 -1.74
N GLY A 188 -0.51 2.44 -2.73
CA GLY A 188 -1.48 1.48 -3.27
C GLY A 188 -2.89 1.81 -2.82
N LYS A 189 -3.87 1.65 -3.72
CA LYS A 189 -5.28 2.00 -3.44
C LYS A 189 -6.08 0.90 -2.74
N GLY A 190 -5.52 -0.31 -2.62
CA GLY A 190 -6.26 -1.50 -2.18
C GLY A 190 -7.39 -1.91 -3.13
N GLU A 191 -7.44 -1.33 -4.32
CA GLU A 191 -8.47 -1.58 -5.33
C GLU A 191 -8.03 -2.71 -6.27
N GLY A 192 -9.02 -3.41 -6.81
CA GLY A 192 -8.79 -4.37 -7.89
C GLY A 192 -8.40 -3.64 -9.18
N PHE A 193 -7.68 -4.34 -10.04
CA PHE A 193 -7.39 -3.85 -11.38
C PHE A 193 -8.17 -4.65 -12.42
N ASP A 194 -8.59 -3.94 -13.46
CA ASP A 194 -9.29 -4.49 -14.62
C ASP A 194 -8.32 -5.33 -15.46
N VAL A 195 -8.75 -6.55 -15.78
CA VAL A 195 -8.04 -7.50 -16.65
C VAL A 195 -8.85 -7.90 -17.87
N THR A 196 -9.94 -7.18 -18.15
CA THR A 196 -10.79 -7.41 -19.30
C THR A 196 -10.05 -7.10 -20.60
N ASN A 197 -10.01 -8.10 -21.49
CA ASN A 197 -9.45 -7.92 -22.83
C ASN A 197 -10.37 -7.06 -23.70
N SER A 198 -9.87 -6.46 -24.78
CA SER A 198 -10.75 -5.90 -25.81
C SER A 198 -11.65 -6.98 -26.41
N TYR A 199 -12.95 -6.71 -26.54
CA TYR A 199 -13.94 -7.70 -26.97
C TYR A 199 -15.02 -7.12 -27.89
N VAL A 200 -15.72 -8.02 -28.58
CA VAL A 200 -16.97 -7.76 -29.29
C VAL A 200 -18.04 -8.63 -28.65
N MET A 201 -19.19 -8.06 -28.29
CA MET A 201 -20.29 -8.79 -27.66
C MET A 201 -21.31 -9.26 -28.70
N LEU A 202 -21.58 -10.56 -28.70
CA LEU A 202 -22.60 -11.22 -29.53
C LEU A 202 -23.47 -12.09 -28.61
N MET A 203 -24.74 -12.26 -28.97
CA MET A 203 -25.66 -13.17 -28.29
C MET A 203 -25.36 -14.61 -28.70
N GLY A 204 -24.76 -15.39 -27.82
CA GLY A 204 -24.41 -16.79 -28.06
C GLY A 204 -25.44 -17.78 -27.51
N TRP A 205 -25.86 -18.74 -28.32
CA TRP A 205 -26.82 -19.77 -27.94
C TRP A 205 -26.35 -21.15 -28.41
N TYR A 206 -26.64 -22.19 -27.64
CA TYR A 206 -26.38 -23.58 -28.05
C TYR A 206 -27.66 -24.40 -28.07
N ARG A 207 -27.80 -25.27 -29.09
CA ARG A 207 -29.00 -26.09 -29.25
C ARG A 207 -29.01 -27.25 -28.25
N ILE A 208 -30.15 -27.48 -27.60
CA ILE A 208 -30.35 -28.55 -26.60
C ILE A 208 -31.35 -29.62 -27.07
N SER A 209 -32.26 -29.30 -27.99
CA SER A 209 -33.13 -30.25 -28.67
C SER A 209 -33.61 -29.71 -30.00
#